data_AF-A0AAV8FGH4-F1
#
_entry.id   AF-A0AAV8FGH4-F1
#
_cell.length_a   1.000
_cell.length_b   1.000
_cell.length_c   1.000
_cell.angle_alpha   90.00
_cell.angle_beta   90.00
_cell.angle_gamma   90.00
#
_symmetry.space_group_name_H-M   'P 1'
#
loop_
_entity.id
_entity.type
_entity.pdbx_description
1 polymer ?
#
loop_
_entity_poly.entity_id
_entity_poly.type
_entity_poly.pdbx_seq_one_letter_code
_entity_poly.pdbx_strand_id
1 'polypeptide(L)'
;MKRENLTDEQLLYQWASLVLPYLSPRDLAASACACRTLSLIASGVTSRRTADAARGLERYPIPFGNATASPHPYSYFLYTPHPILSPSPSSSFSQSWGGEGTRGSATDCERLQSLRSCFGGFEVGCDCDRCEEGRCSCWSDMELGVLKECGENCACGLTCENRRTRSGIPIRLKIVRDARKGWSLHAAEAIRRGDFVCEYAGEYLTTEEAQIRLKTYDELSLKGTISPALLVVREHLPSGKACLRVNIDATKIGNAARFINHSCDGGNLKLLLVRNSGSLLPRLCFFASVDISEDEELSFSYGASAIKENSLPCFCGSANCSGVLPSEET
;
A
#
# COMPACT_ATOMS: atom_id res chain seq x y z
N MET A 1 -45.67 -8.51 -0.39
CA MET A 1 -44.51 -9.22 -0.97
C MET A 1 -44.21 -10.45 -0.12
N LYS A 2 -44.44 -11.66 -0.62
CA LYS A 2 -44.00 -12.89 0.07
C LYS A 2 -42.47 -12.93 0.01
N ARG A 3 -41.79 -12.95 1.16
CA ARG A 3 -40.37 -13.32 1.22
C ARG A 3 -40.30 -14.80 0.87
N GLU A 4 -39.69 -15.13 -0.26
CA GLU A 4 -39.33 -16.52 -0.55
C GLU A 4 -38.24 -16.93 0.44
N ASN A 5 -38.45 -18.03 1.16
CA ASN A 5 -37.46 -18.57 2.07
C ASN A 5 -36.35 -19.22 1.23
N LEU A 6 -35.13 -18.73 1.39
CA LEU A 6 -33.95 -19.34 0.77
C LEU A 6 -33.74 -20.74 1.35
N THR A 7 -33.34 -21.68 0.49
CA THR A 7 -32.90 -23.02 0.89
C THR A 7 -31.58 -22.95 1.67
N ASP A 8 -31.28 -23.97 2.48
CA ASP A 8 -30.02 -24.05 3.23
C ASP A 8 -28.78 -23.97 2.32
N GLU A 9 -28.86 -24.52 1.11
CA GLU A 9 -27.79 -24.43 0.11
C GLU A 9 -27.61 -23.00 -0.42
N GLN A 10 -28.71 -22.28 -0.66
CA GLN A 10 -28.67 -20.86 -1.07
C GLN A 10 -28.12 -19.97 0.05
N LEU A 11 -28.48 -20.24 1.30
CA LEU A 11 -27.93 -19.56 2.47
C LEU A 11 -26.42 -19.82 2.59
N LEU A 12 -25.99 -21.07 2.50
CA LEU A 12 -24.57 -21.44 2.51
C LEU A 12 -23.80 -20.69 1.41
N TYR A 13 -24.35 -20.67 0.19
CA TYR A 13 -23.73 -19.97 -0.93
C TYR A 13 -23.57 -18.46 -0.66
N GLN A 14 -24.61 -17.81 -0.14
CA GLN A 14 -24.56 -16.38 0.21
C GLN A 14 -23.52 -16.09 1.29
N TRP A 15 -23.55 -16.81 2.41
CA TRP A 15 -22.62 -16.58 3.51
C TRP A 15 -21.17 -16.89 3.13
N ALA A 16 -20.95 -18.01 2.45
CA ALA A 16 -19.61 -18.38 1.98
C ALA A 16 -19.04 -17.35 0.99
N SER A 17 -19.88 -16.78 0.13
CA SER A 17 -19.45 -15.73 -0.80
C SER A 17 -19.03 -14.43 -0.10
N LEU A 18 -19.51 -14.17 1.12
CA LEU A 18 -19.12 -13.01 1.93
C LEU A 18 -17.87 -13.28 2.78
N VAL A 19 -17.71 -14.48 3.31
CA VAL A 19 -16.65 -14.81 4.27
C VAL A 19 -15.38 -15.32 3.59
N LEU A 20 -15.51 -16.29 2.66
CA LEU A 20 -14.36 -16.94 2.04
C LEU A 20 -13.37 -15.97 1.34
N PRO A 21 -13.79 -14.84 0.73
CA PRO A 21 -12.85 -13.87 0.17
C PRO A 21 -11.86 -13.23 1.16
N TYR A 22 -12.08 -13.34 2.47
CA TYR A 22 -11.21 -12.78 3.52
C TYR A 22 -10.37 -13.83 4.25
N LEU A 23 -10.55 -15.11 3.93
CA LEU A 23 -9.76 -16.19 4.53
C LEU A 23 -8.35 -16.24 3.95
N SER A 24 -7.38 -16.62 4.79
CA SER A 24 -6.03 -16.94 4.32
C SER A 24 -6.08 -18.09 3.30
N PRO A 25 -5.06 -18.26 2.42
CA PRO A 25 -5.04 -19.38 1.47
C PRO A 25 -5.16 -20.74 2.16
N ARG A 26 -4.55 -20.88 3.35
CA ARG A 26 -4.64 -22.09 4.17
C ARG A 26 -6.08 -22.36 4.64
N ASP A 27 -6.75 -21.35 5.19
CA ASP A 27 -8.11 -21.49 5.72
C ASP A 27 -9.15 -21.63 4.61
N LEU A 28 -8.90 -20.99 3.46
CA LEU A 28 -9.71 -21.15 2.25
C LEU A 28 -9.60 -22.58 1.71
N ALA A 29 -8.38 -23.14 1.67
CA ALA A 29 -8.16 -24.53 1.27
C ALA A 29 -8.80 -25.53 2.24
N ALA A 30 -8.70 -25.29 3.55
CA ALA A 30 -9.37 -26.10 4.56
C ALA A 30 -10.91 -26.07 4.39
N SER A 31 -11.47 -24.89 4.14
CA SER A 31 -12.90 -24.70 3.87
C SER A 31 -13.34 -25.41 2.58
N ALA A 32 -12.51 -25.37 1.54
CA ALA A 32 -12.76 -26.04 0.26
C ALA A 32 -12.87 -27.58 0.38
N CYS A 33 -12.20 -28.18 1.38
CA CYS A 33 -12.25 -29.62 1.62
C CYS A 33 -13.54 -30.09 2.31
N ALA A 34 -14.36 -29.18 2.86
CA ALA A 34 -15.53 -29.56 3.66
C ALA A 34 -16.70 -30.06 2.78
N CYS A 35 -16.95 -29.45 1.62
CA CYS A 35 -17.99 -29.91 0.69
C CYS A 35 -17.77 -29.35 -0.73
N ARG A 36 -18.48 -29.93 -1.72
CA ARG A 36 -18.39 -29.53 -3.14
C ARG A 36 -18.76 -28.06 -3.36
N THR A 37 -19.78 -27.54 -2.68
CA THR A 37 -20.21 -26.14 -2.81
C THR A 37 -19.13 -25.18 -2.35
N LEU A 38 -18.53 -25.41 -1.18
CA LEU A 38 -17.42 -24.58 -0.68
C LEU A 38 -16.18 -24.70 -1.55
N SER A 39 -15.90 -25.88 -2.09
CA SER A 39 -14.83 -26.09 -3.08
C SER A 39 -15.00 -25.20 -4.31
N LEU A 40 -16.20 -25.19 -4.91
CA LEU A 40 -16.50 -24.35 -6.08
C LEU A 40 -16.38 -22.85 -5.76
N ILE A 41 -16.89 -22.41 -4.61
CA ILE A 41 -16.78 -21.00 -4.20
C ILE A 41 -15.31 -20.62 -3.95
N ALA A 42 -14.55 -21.50 -3.28
CA ALA A 42 -13.12 -21.28 -3.01
C ALA A 42 -12.30 -21.20 -4.31
N SER A 43 -12.57 -22.05 -5.30
CA SER A 43 -11.98 -21.93 -6.64
C SER A 43 -12.32 -20.59 -7.29
N GLY A 44 -13.57 -20.14 -7.19
CA GLY A 44 -13.99 -18.82 -7.66
C GLY A 44 -13.27 -17.67 -6.94
N VAL A 45 -13.07 -17.78 -5.62
CA VAL A 45 -12.28 -16.81 -4.82
C VAL A 45 -10.83 -16.75 -5.31
N THR A 46 -10.19 -17.91 -5.49
CA THR A 46 -8.81 -18.01 -6.02
C THR A 46 -8.70 -17.39 -7.41
N SER A 47 -9.66 -17.68 -8.30
CA SER A 47 -9.69 -17.08 -9.64
C SER A 47 -9.84 -15.57 -9.58
N ARG A 48 -10.72 -15.03 -8.75
CA ARG A 48 -10.89 -13.57 -8.58
C ARG A 48 -9.66 -12.90 -8.00
N ARG A 49 -9.02 -13.49 -6.99
CA ARG A 49 -7.77 -12.98 -6.40
C ARG A 49 -6.62 -12.95 -7.40
N THR A 50 -6.59 -13.92 -8.32
CA THR A 50 -5.58 -13.98 -9.39
C THR A 50 -5.85 -12.94 -10.47
N ALA A 51 -7.13 -12.76 -10.85
CA ALA A 51 -7.54 -11.81 -11.88
C ALA A 51 -7.45 -10.34 -11.42
N ASP A 52 -7.60 -10.08 -10.11
CA ASP A 52 -7.53 -8.74 -9.57
C ASP A 52 -7.07 -8.71 -8.10
N ALA A 53 -5.84 -8.25 -7.88
CA ALA A 53 -5.26 -8.04 -6.56
C ALA A 53 -6.01 -6.95 -5.77
N ALA A 54 -6.57 -5.95 -6.45
CA ALA A 54 -7.30 -4.84 -5.86
C ALA A 54 -8.73 -5.21 -5.43
N ARG A 55 -9.24 -6.36 -5.88
CA ARG A 55 -10.59 -6.86 -5.53
C ARG A 55 -11.70 -5.84 -5.85
N GLY A 56 -11.56 -5.10 -6.94
CA GLY A 56 -12.48 -4.05 -7.38
C GLY A 56 -12.40 -2.74 -6.59
N LEU A 57 -11.40 -2.56 -5.72
CA LEU A 57 -11.20 -1.33 -4.94
C LEU A 57 -10.45 -0.25 -5.71
N GLU A 58 -9.85 -0.58 -6.85
CA GLU A 58 -9.19 0.35 -7.76
C GLU A 58 -9.98 0.49 -9.06
N ARG A 59 -9.68 1.54 -9.83
CA ARG A 59 -10.34 1.82 -11.11
C ARG A 59 -10.16 0.69 -12.14
N TYR A 60 -8.98 0.10 -12.18
CA TYR A 60 -8.63 -1.00 -13.08
C TYR A 60 -8.23 -2.22 -12.27
N PRO A 61 -8.59 -3.44 -12.73
CA PRO A 61 -8.11 -4.65 -12.08
C PRO A 61 -6.59 -4.78 -12.21
N ILE A 62 -5.94 -5.33 -11.19
CA ILE A 62 -4.49 -5.53 -11.14
C ILE A 62 -4.21 -7.04 -11.13
N PRO A 63 -4.10 -7.69 -12.30
CA PRO A 63 -3.97 -9.14 -12.39
C PRO A 63 -2.57 -9.62 -11.94
N PHE A 64 -2.54 -10.83 -11.40
CA PHE A 64 -1.30 -11.59 -11.19
C PHE A 64 -0.95 -12.38 -12.46
N GLY A 65 0.23 -12.12 -13.02
CA GLY A 65 0.87 -12.90 -14.06
C GLY A 65 1.92 -13.84 -13.48
N ASN A 66 1.65 -15.14 -13.49
CA ASN A 66 2.60 -16.15 -13.04
C ASN A 66 3.17 -16.93 -14.25
N ALA A 67 4.13 -16.33 -14.95
CA ALA A 67 4.80 -16.97 -16.08
C ALA A 67 5.71 -18.14 -15.66
N THR A 68 6.09 -18.22 -14.38
CA THR A 68 7.12 -19.12 -13.86
C THR A 68 6.64 -20.52 -13.44
N ALA A 69 5.44 -20.95 -13.81
CA ALA A 69 4.85 -22.25 -13.39
C ALA A 69 4.85 -22.51 -11.86
N SER A 70 4.94 -21.45 -11.04
CA SER A 70 4.88 -21.57 -9.58
C SER A 70 3.51 -22.09 -9.14
N PRO A 71 3.43 -22.97 -8.12
CA PRO A 71 2.15 -23.50 -7.64
C PRO A 71 1.26 -22.45 -6.97
N HIS A 72 1.80 -21.25 -6.68
CA HIS A 72 1.06 -20.17 -6.04
C HIS A 72 0.61 -19.14 -7.09
N PRO A 73 -0.68 -19.12 -7.48
CA PRO A 73 -1.17 -18.24 -8.56
C PRO A 73 -1.17 -16.75 -8.18
N TYR A 74 -1.14 -16.42 -6.89
CA TYR A 74 -1.12 -15.04 -6.39
C TYR A 74 -0.40 -14.95 -5.05
N SER A 75 -0.01 -13.73 -4.65
CA SER A 75 0.45 -13.41 -3.28
C SER A 75 -0.72 -12.95 -2.44
N TYR A 76 -1.02 -13.65 -1.33
CA TYR A 76 -2.13 -13.24 -0.46
C TYR A 76 -1.74 -12.08 0.48
N PHE A 77 -2.61 -11.08 0.53
CA PHE A 77 -2.61 -9.97 1.49
C PHE A 77 -4.02 -9.35 1.51
N LEU A 78 -4.30 -8.50 2.49
CA LEU A 78 -5.53 -7.70 2.52
C LEU A 78 -5.30 -6.40 1.76
N TYR A 79 -6.11 -6.15 0.73
CA TYR A 79 -5.95 -4.94 -0.08
C TYR A 79 -6.59 -3.73 0.60
N THR A 80 -5.88 -2.61 0.65
CA THR A 80 -6.44 -1.29 1.01
C THR A 80 -5.96 -0.25 0.02
N PRO A 81 -6.84 0.53 -0.65
CA PRO A 81 -6.41 1.58 -1.58
C PRO A 81 -5.77 2.79 -0.88
N HIS A 82 -6.05 2.97 0.41
CA HIS A 82 -5.58 4.10 1.22
C HIS A 82 -4.84 3.62 2.47
N PRO A 83 -3.90 4.41 3.00
CA PRO A 83 -3.26 4.10 4.28
C PRO A 83 -4.28 4.03 5.42
N ILE A 84 -4.00 3.16 6.38
CA ILE A 84 -4.81 2.98 7.58
C ILE A 84 -3.97 3.26 8.81
N LEU A 85 -4.59 3.74 9.88
CA LEU A 85 -3.92 3.85 11.17
C LEU A 85 -3.91 2.47 11.82
N SER A 86 -2.74 1.99 12.26
CA SER A 86 -2.67 0.71 12.96
C SER A 86 -3.54 0.78 14.23
N PRO A 87 -4.45 -0.18 14.44
CA PRO A 87 -5.16 -0.29 15.70
C PRO A 87 -4.16 -0.65 16.80
N SER A 88 -4.40 -0.16 18.02
CA SER A 88 -3.53 -0.47 19.15
C SER A 88 -3.60 -1.94 19.56
N PRO A 89 -2.52 -2.51 20.13
CA PRO A 89 -2.58 -3.81 20.79
C PRO A 89 -3.56 -3.86 21.97
N SER A 90 -3.99 -2.71 22.53
CA SER A 90 -5.00 -2.62 23.59
C SER A 90 -6.44 -2.42 23.10
N SER A 91 -6.67 -2.22 21.80
CA SER A 91 -8.03 -2.16 21.25
C SER A 91 -8.46 -3.56 20.90
N SER A 92 -9.11 -4.23 21.87
CA SER A 92 -9.90 -5.43 21.61
C SER A 92 -10.88 -5.13 20.48
N PHE A 93 -10.71 -5.77 19.32
CA PHE A 93 -11.71 -5.80 18.24
C PHE A 93 -12.93 -6.64 18.64
N SER A 94 -13.45 -6.51 19.86
CA SER A 94 -14.79 -6.98 20.14
C SER A 94 -15.75 -5.95 19.56
N GLN A 95 -16.25 -6.21 18.35
CA GLN A 95 -17.53 -5.63 17.97
C GLN A 95 -18.56 -6.16 18.97
N SER A 96 -19.04 -5.31 19.86
CA SER A 96 -20.19 -5.63 20.71
C SER A 96 -21.41 -5.72 19.81
N TRP A 97 -21.75 -6.93 19.36
CA TRP A 97 -23.05 -7.19 18.77
C TRP A 97 -24.12 -6.93 19.85
N GLY A 98 -24.80 -5.78 19.76
CA GLY A 98 -26.06 -5.53 20.48
C GLY A 98 -25.98 -5.06 21.94
N GLY A 99 -24.95 -4.30 22.35
CA GLY A 99 -24.94 -3.61 23.66
C GLY A 99 -25.23 -2.12 23.52
N GLU A 100 -26.08 -1.54 24.38
CA GLU A 100 -26.37 -0.10 24.44
C GLU A 100 -25.06 0.72 24.46
N GLY A 101 -24.94 1.64 23.50
CA GLY A 101 -23.71 2.36 23.23
C GLY A 101 -23.23 3.19 24.40
N THR A 102 -22.09 2.82 24.97
CA THR A 102 -21.25 3.76 25.71
C THR A 102 -20.49 4.62 24.69
N ARG A 103 -20.65 5.94 24.83
CA ARG A 103 -20.03 6.96 23.98
C ARG A 103 -18.54 6.66 23.78
N GLY A 104 -18.10 6.64 22.52
CA GLY A 104 -16.73 6.39 22.11
C GLY A 104 -15.73 7.20 22.93
N SER A 105 -14.82 6.49 23.61
CA SER A 105 -13.79 7.07 24.47
C SER A 105 -12.69 7.72 23.63
N ALA A 106 -12.14 8.82 24.16
CA ALA A 106 -11.18 9.79 23.62
C ALA A 106 -9.83 9.26 23.07
N THR A 107 -9.71 7.95 22.83
CA THR A 107 -8.43 7.27 22.53
C THR A 107 -7.85 7.55 21.14
N ASP A 108 -8.68 7.80 20.12
CA ASP A 108 -8.18 8.14 18.77
C ASP A 108 -7.63 9.57 18.72
N CYS A 109 -8.19 10.50 19.50
CA CYS A 109 -7.74 11.89 19.56
C CYS A 109 -6.36 12.01 20.23
N GLU A 110 -6.11 11.27 21.31
CA GLU A 110 -4.80 11.24 22.00
C GLU A 110 -3.70 10.59 21.13
N ARG A 111 -4.03 9.61 20.28
CA ARG A 111 -3.05 9.02 19.33
C ARG A 111 -2.72 9.94 18.19
N LEU A 112 -3.72 10.62 17.64
CA LEU A 112 -3.48 11.68 16.68
C LEU A 112 -2.62 12.78 17.31
N GLN A 113 -2.75 13.07 18.61
CA GLN A 113 -1.86 13.98 19.35
C GLN A 113 -0.45 13.42 19.56
N SER A 114 -0.28 12.14 19.87
CA SER A 114 1.03 11.49 19.97
C SER A 114 1.76 11.45 18.64
N LEU A 115 1.07 11.11 17.55
CA LEU A 115 1.58 11.27 16.19
C LEU A 115 1.91 12.74 15.95
N ARG A 116 0.98 13.68 16.14
CA ARG A 116 1.20 15.14 15.97
C ARG A 116 2.44 15.67 16.72
N SER A 117 2.72 15.17 17.92
CA SER A 117 3.91 15.52 18.71
C SER A 117 5.22 15.09 18.04
N CYS A 118 5.21 13.99 17.29
CA CYS A 118 6.37 13.52 16.52
C CYS A 118 6.57 14.27 15.20
N PHE A 119 5.50 14.85 14.61
CA PHE A 119 5.55 15.48 13.28
C PHE A 119 5.96 16.97 13.26
N GLY A 120 6.37 17.55 14.40
CA GLY A 120 7.06 18.84 14.52
C GLY A 120 6.76 19.92 13.47
N GLY A 121 5.77 20.79 13.70
CA GLY A 121 5.54 22.01 12.92
C GLY A 121 5.04 21.76 11.49
N PHE A 122 3.74 22.00 11.27
CA PHE A 122 3.05 21.72 10.01
C PHE A 122 3.51 22.61 8.85
N GLU A 123 4.02 22.00 7.79
CA GLU A 123 3.72 22.51 6.45
C GLU A 123 2.31 22.06 6.10
N VAL A 124 1.37 23.01 6.12
CA VAL A 124 -0.03 22.81 5.74
C VAL A 124 -0.06 22.50 4.23
N GLY A 125 -0.94 21.58 3.83
CA GLY A 125 -1.19 21.29 2.41
C GLY A 125 -1.71 22.52 1.66
N CYS A 126 -2.15 22.35 0.42
CA CYS A 126 -2.63 23.51 -0.33
C CYS A 126 -3.95 24.03 0.25
N ASP A 127 -4.08 25.35 0.37
CA ASP A 127 -5.28 26.06 0.81
C ASP A 127 -5.63 27.19 -0.16
N CYS A 128 -5.71 26.86 -1.46
CA CYS A 128 -5.94 27.85 -2.51
C CYS A 128 -7.42 28.24 -2.65
N ASP A 129 -7.68 29.53 -2.87
CA ASP A 129 -9.02 30.06 -3.10
C ASP A 129 -9.57 29.77 -4.51
N ARG A 130 -8.69 29.69 -5.53
CA ARG A 130 -9.06 29.30 -6.90
C ARG A 130 -7.89 28.59 -7.59
N CYS A 131 -8.20 27.65 -8.47
CA CYS A 131 -7.26 27.12 -9.45
C CYS A 131 -7.80 27.50 -10.83
N GLU A 132 -7.04 28.27 -11.60
CA GLU A 132 -7.43 28.66 -12.95
C GLU A 132 -6.92 27.61 -13.95
N GLU A 133 -7.80 27.14 -14.84
CA GLU A 133 -7.47 26.28 -15.99
C GLU A 133 -6.51 25.12 -15.68
N GLY A 134 -6.75 24.41 -14.57
CA GLY A 134 -5.97 23.22 -14.21
C GLY A 134 -4.60 23.50 -13.57
N ARG A 135 -4.18 24.76 -13.40
CA ARG A 135 -2.93 25.11 -12.70
C ARG A 135 -3.22 25.66 -11.30
N CYS A 136 -2.82 24.90 -10.28
CA CYS A 136 -2.85 25.36 -8.90
C CYS A 136 -1.56 26.10 -8.56
N SER A 137 -1.64 27.25 -7.87
CA SER A 137 -0.44 27.99 -7.42
C SER A 137 0.40 27.25 -6.38
N CYS A 138 -0.21 26.29 -5.67
CA CYS A 138 0.49 25.39 -4.75
C CYS A 138 1.30 24.30 -5.47
N TRP A 139 1.19 24.21 -6.79
CA TRP A 139 1.95 23.27 -7.59
C TRP A 139 3.42 23.69 -7.56
N SER A 140 4.21 23.00 -6.73
CA SER A 140 5.66 23.17 -6.67
C SER A 140 6.36 22.16 -7.58
N ASP A 141 7.53 22.54 -8.07
CA ASP A 141 8.39 21.60 -8.78
C ASP A 141 8.70 20.37 -7.94
N MET A 142 8.71 19.22 -8.61
CA MET A 142 8.93 17.88 -8.05
C MET A 142 10.33 17.71 -7.41
N GLU A 143 11.17 18.74 -7.43
CA GLU A 143 12.56 18.72 -6.99
C GLU A 143 12.70 18.69 -5.46
N LEU A 144 11.77 19.27 -4.70
CA LEU A 144 11.85 19.36 -3.24
C LEU A 144 11.36 18.09 -2.49
N GLY A 145 10.98 17.03 -3.20
CA GLY A 145 10.56 15.76 -2.59
C GLY A 145 9.20 15.78 -1.87
N VAL A 146 8.56 16.96 -1.79
CA VAL A 146 7.27 17.20 -1.15
C VAL A 146 6.33 17.85 -2.16
N LEU A 147 5.09 17.35 -2.24
CA LEU A 147 4.01 17.93 -3.04
C LEU A 147 2.85 18.37 -2.13
N LYS A 148 2.23 19.51 -2.44
CA LYS A 148 1.08 20.06 -1.71
C LYS A 148 -0.18 19.97 -2.57
N GLU A 149 -1.03 18.99 -2.28
CA GLU A 149 -2.31 18.82 -2.94
C GLU A 149 -3.43 19.64 -2.29
N CYS A 150 -4.43 19.98 -3.10
CA CYS A 150 -5.64 20.67 -2.64
C CYS A 150 -6.42 19.81 -1.64
N GLY A 151 -6.73 20.41 -0.50
CA GLY A 151 -7.57 19.88 0.57
C GLY A 151 -9.06 19.93 0.26
N GLU A 152 -9.89 19.42 1.17
CA GLU A 152 -11.34 19.70 1.13
C GLU A 152 -11.64 21.19 1.41
N ASN A 153 -10.71 21.87 2.09
CA ASN A 153 -10.80 23.30 2.40
C ASN A 153 -10.55 24.21 1.19
N CYS A 154 -9.92 23.70 0.12
CA CYS A 154 -9.73 24.50 -1.09
C CYS A 154 -11.06 24.70 -1.81
N ALA A 155 -11.36 25.93 -2.21
CA ALA A 155 -12.56 26.26 -2.98
C ALA A 155 -12.51 25.79 -4.46
N CYS A 156 -11.40 25.17 -4.88
CA CYS A 156 -11.31 24.53 -6.20
C CYS A 156 -12.11 23.21 -6.26
N GLY A 157 -12.75 22.96 -7.40
CA GLY A 157 -13.60 21.77 -7.59
C GLY A 157 -12.85 20.43 -7.55
N LEU A 158 -13.61 19.33 -7.62
CA LEU A 158 -13.08 17.96 -7.62
C LEU A 158 -12.24 17.63 -8.87
N THR A 159 -12.42 18.39 -9.95
CA THR A 159 -11.67 18.27 -11.20
C THR A 159 -10.33 19.03 -11.19
N CYS A 160 -9.95 19.62 -10.06
CA CYS A 160 -8.67 20.29 -9.91
C CYS A 160 -7.52 19.31 -10.17
N GLU A 161 -6.62 19.64 -11.10
CA GLU A 161 -5.46 18.81 -11.38
C GLU A 161 -4.49 18.69 -10.20
N ASN A 162 -4.61 19.53 -9.16
CA ASN A 162 -3.84 19.38 -7.92
C ASN A 162 -4.55 18.46 -6.90
N ARG A 163 -5.32 17.49 -7.39
CA ARG A 163 -5.98 16.41 -6.63
C ARG A 163 -5.69 15.01 -7.23
N ARG A 164 -4.62 14.86 -8.02
CA ARG A 164 -4.36 13.67 -8.87
C ARG A 164 -4.29 12.37 -8.09
N THR A 165 -3.73 12.39 -6.88
CA THR A 165 -3.48 11.17 -6.10
C THR A 165 -4.68 10.72 -5.26
N ARG A 166 -5.84 11.38 -5.36
CA ARG A 166 -7.04 11.05 -4.57
C ARG A 166 -7.96 10.01 -5.21
N SER A 167 -7.83 9.76 -6.50
CA SER A 167 -8.74 8.89 -7.25
C SER A 167 -8.26 7.43 -7.37
N GLY A 168 -7.41 6.99 -6.45
CA GLY A 168 -6.76 5.69 -6.52
C GLY A 168 -5.76 5.62 -7.68
N ILE A 169 -5.45 4.41 -8.14
CA ILE A 169 -4.48 4.17 -9.20
C ILE A 169 -5.10 4.54 -10.57
N PRO A 170 -4.56 5.54 -11.29
CA PRO A 170 -5.16 6.03 -12.53
C PRO A 170 -4.74 5.23 -13.77
N ILE A 171 -3.73 4.36 -13.64
CA ILE A 171 -3.09 3.61 -14.72
C ILE A 171 -3.31 2.11 -14.58
N ARG A 172 -3.09 1.36 -15.67
CA ARG A 172 -3.13 -0.10 -15.71
C ARG A 172 -1.81 -0.67 -15.22
N LEU A 173 -1.90 -1.57 -14.25
CA LEU A 173 -0.76 -2.26 -13.64
C LEU A 173 -1.01 -3.76 -13.63
N LYS A 174 0.07 -4.53 -13.53
CA LYS A 174 0.01 -5.99 -13.31
C LYS A 174 1.12 -6.43 -12.37
N ILE A 175 0.90 -7.52 -11.65
CA ILE A 175 1.88 -8.09 -10.73
C ILE A 175 2.45 -9.34 -11.37
N VAL A 176 3.77 -9.39 -11.61
CA VAL A 176 4.42 -10.50 -12.30
C VAL A 176 5.32 -11.26 -11.33
N ARG A 177 5.40 -12.59 -11.48
CA ARG A 177 6.37 -13.39 -10.74
C ARG A 177 7.72 -13.39 -11.46
N ASP A 178 8.72 -12.76 -10.85
CA ASP A 178 10.13 -12.86 -11.20
C ASP A 178 10.77 -14.08 -10.51
N ALA A 179 11.70 -14.73 -11.22
CA ALA A 179 12.35 -15.96 -10.75
C ALA A 179 13.28 -15.74 -9.54
N ARG A 180 13.87 -14.55 -9.39
CA ARG A 180 14.88 -14.23 -8.37
C ARG A 180 14.41 -13.20 -7.35
N LYS A 181 13.57 -12.25 -7.78
CA LYS A 181 13.06 -11.13 -6.97
C LYS A 181 11.72 -11.41 -6.31
N GLY A 182 11.04 -12.47 -6.71
CA GLY A 182 9.72 -12.79 -6.19
C GLY A 182 8.62 -12.11 -7.00
N TRP A 183 7.70 -11.40 -6.34
CA TRP A 183 6.63 -10.69 -7.07
C TRP A 183 7.05 -9.25 -7.34
N SER A 184 6.87 -8.79 -8.58
CA SER A 184 7.20 -7.45 -9.07
C SER A 184 5.96 -6.74 -9.62
N LEU A 185 5.91 -5.42 -9.51
CA LEU A 185 4.89 -4.60 -10.14
C LEU A 185 5.37 -4.13 -11.51
N HIS A 186 4.52 -4.22 -12.53
CA HIS A 186 4.83 -3.82 -13.90
C HIS A 186 3.77 -2.87 -14.44
N ALA A 187 4.19 -2.00 -15.35
CA ALA A 187 3.30 -1.21 -16.18
C ALA A 187 2.52 -2.13 -17.14
N ALA A 188 1.22 -1.91 -17.28
CA ALA A 188 0.38 -2.58 -18.28
C ALA A 188 -0.13 -1.61 -19.36
N GLU A 189 0.48 -0.43 -19.43
CA GLU A 189 0.38 0.57 -20.48
C GLU A 189 1.60 1.50 -20.39
N ALA A 190 1.84 2.33 -21.42
CA ALA A 190 2.93 3.31 -21.36
C ALA A 190 2.60 4.44 -20.35
N ILE A 191 3.59 4.83 -19.54
CA ILE A 191 3.45 5.86 -18.50
C ILE A 191 4.45 6.97 -18.82
N ARG A 192 4.00 8.23 -18.86
CA ARG A 192 4.90 9.35 -19.15
C ARG A 192 5.63 9.80 -17.90
N ARG A 193 6.84 10.33 -18.08
CA ARG A 193 7.58 10.99 -17.03
C ARG A 193 6.72 12.03 -16.32
N GLY A 194 6.70 11.96 -14.99
CA GLY A 194 5.94 12.85 -14.11
C GLY A 194 4.50 12.41 -13.84
N ASP A 195 3.99 11.37 -14.51
CA ASP A 195 2.67 10.82 -14.22
C ASP A 195 2.63 10.18 -12.83
N PHE A 196 1.50 10.33 -12.15
CA PHE A 196 1.21 9.62 -10.90
C PHE A 196 0.96 8.14 -11.17
N VAL A 197 1.65 7.28 -10.43
CA VAL A 197 1.59 5.82 -10.59
C VAL A 197 0.68 5.22 -9.53
N CYS A 198 1.07 5.29 -8.25
CA CYS A 198 0.27 4.80 -7.14
C CYS A 198 0.74 5.38 -5.80
N GLU A 199 -0.13 5.35 -4.80
CA GLU A 199 0.24 5.58 -3.39
C GLU A 199 0.92 4.31 -2.83
N TYR A 200 1.79 4.44 -1.83
CA TYR A 200 2.26 3.33 -0.99
C TYR A 200 1.37 3.24 0.23
N ALA A 201 0.33 2.41 0.15
CA ALA A 201 -0.67 2.28 1.19
C ALA A 201 -0.43 1.04 2.06
N GLY A 202 -0.61 1.21 3.36
CA GLY A 202 -0.52 0.16 4.38
C GLY A 202 -0.86 0.72 5.76
N GLU A 203 -0.42 0.05 6.80
CA GLU A 203 -0.59 0.49 8.19
C GLU A 203 0.45 1.56 8.56
N TYR A 204 0.02 2.74 8.97
CA TYR A 204 0.91 3.69 9.65
C TYR A 204 1.29 3.15 11.02
N LEU A 205 2.59 3.08 11.28
CA LEU A 205 3.15 2.58 12.52
C LEU A 205 3.89 3.70 13.27
N THR A 206 3.83 3.62 14.61
CA THR A 206 4.80 4.33 15.44
C THR A 206 6.19 3.74 15.22
N THR A 207 7.24 4.48 15.60
CA THR A 207 8.61 4.00 15.46
C THR A 207 8.86 2.72 16.27
N GLU A 208 8.27 2.64 17.46
CA GLU A 208 8.39 1.49 18.36
C GLU A 208 7.76 0.25 17.73
N GLU A 209 6.54 0.36 17.21
CA GLU A 209 5.84 -0.75 16.55
C GLU A 209 6.57 -1.19 15.28
N ALA A 210 7.08 -0.23 14.48
CA ALA A 210 7.86 -0.54 13.28
C ALA A 210 9.13 -1.34 13.62
N GLN A 211 9.85 -0.99 14.70
CA GLN A 211 11.03 -1.72 15.17
C GLN A 211 10.68 -3.13 15.67
N ILE A 212 9.55 -3.30 16.37
CA ILE A 212 9.08 -4.63 16.81
C ILE A 212 8.76 -5.52 15.61
N ARG A 213 8.03 -4.99 14.63
CA ARG A 213 7.67 -5.74 13.42
C ARG A 213 8.90 -6.08 12.58
N LEU A 214 9.85 -5.16 12.42
CA LEU A 214 11.08 -5.42 11.65
C LEU A 214 11.86 -6.61 12.22
N LYS A 215 12.10 -6.65 13.54
CA LYS A 215 12.77 -7.79 14.19
C LYS A 215 12.05 -9.11 13.95
N THR A 216 10.72 -9.09 14.06
CA THR A 216 9.88 -10.27 13.80
C THR A 216 10.00 -10.71 12.34
N TYR A 217 10.04 -9.76 11.41
CA TYR A 217 10.14 -10.04 9.98
C TYR A 217 11.52 -10.54 9.58
N ASP A 218 12.60 -10.04 10.18
CA ASP A 218 13.94 -10.56 9.95
C ASP A 218 14.01 -12.06 10.30
N GLU A 219 13.49 -12.44 11.47
CA GLU A 219 13.43 -13.84 11.91
C GLU A 219 12.58 -14.74 10.99
N LEU A 220 11.45 -14.21 10.50
CA LEU A 220 10.55 -14.95 9.60
C LEU A 220 11.07 -15.01 8.16
N SER A 221 11.78 -13.99 7.71
CA SER A 221 12.38 -13.92 6.37
C SER A 221 13.53 -14.91 6.23
N LEU A 222 14.32 -15.12 7.29
CA LEU A 222 15.33 -16.17 7.36
C LEU A 222 14.74 -17.58 7.19
N LYS A 223 13.48 -17.77 7.57
CA LYS A 223 12.73 -19.03 7.39
C LYS A 223 12.03 -19.13 6.03
N GLY A 224 12.14 -18.10 5.19
CA GLY A 224 11.48 -18.02 3.88
C GLY A 224 9.96 -17.86 3.96
N THR A 225 9.41 -17.50 5.13
CA THR A 225 7.98 -17.50 5.40
C THR A 225 7.29 -16.22 4.92
N ILE A 226 8.01 -15.10 4.90
CA ILE A 226 7.44 -13.78 4.61
C ILE A 226 8.44 -12.92 3.84
N SER A 227 7.92 -12.04 2.98
CA SER A 227 8.67 -10.93 2.39
C SER A 227 8.06 -9.64 2.96
N PRO A 228 8.76 -8.94 3.87
CA PRO A 228 8.23 -7.74 4.49
C PRO A 228 8.11 -6.60 3.47
N ALA A 229 7.09 -5.77 3.66
CA ALA A 229 6.84 -4.57 2.88
C ALA A 229 6.69 -3.36 3.82
N LEU A 230 7.65 -3.22 4.74
CA LEU A 230 7.73 -2.09 5.66
C LEU A 230 8.63 -1.02 5.05
N LEU A 231 8.06 0.15 4.79
CA LEU A 231 8.76 1.30 4.22
C LEU A 231 8.95 2.37 5.31
N VAL A 232 10.19 2.82 5.47
CA VAL A 232 10.57 3.92 6.35
C VAL A 232 11.03 5.08 5.49
N VAL A 233 10.40 6.24 5.64
CA VAL A 233 10.79 7.47 4.96
C VAL A 233 11.16 8.52 5.98
N ARG A 234 12.30 9.18 5.73
CA ARG A 234 12.82 10.27 6.55
C ARG A 234 12.85 11.55 5.73
N GLU A 235 12.11 12.56 6.17
CA GLU A 235 12.13 13.89 5.58
C GLU A 235 12.79 14.87 6.55
N HIS A 236 13.92 15.44 6.15
CA HIS A 236 14.53 16.53 6.91
C HIS A 236 13.70 17.80 6.68
N LEU A 237 13.14 18.36 7.76
CA LEU A 237 12.35 19.58 7.64
C LEU A 237 13.25 20.75 7.20
N PRO A 238 12.71 21.76 6.49
CA PRO A 238 13.47 22.91 6.01
C PRO A 238 14.27 23.65 7.10
N SER A 239 13.84 23.53 8.36
CA SER A 239 14.53 24.11 9.51
C SER A 239 15.86 23.43 9.84
N GLY A 240 16.12 22.23 9.31
CA GLY A 240 17.27 21.37 9.63
C GLY A 240 17.30 20.83 11.06
N LYS A 241 16.31 21.20 11.89
CA LYS A 241 16.27 20.91 13.34
C LYS A 241 15.43 19.69 13.70
N ALA A 242 14.68 19.16 12.75
CA ALA A 242 13.79 18.03 12.96
C ALA A 242 13.71 17.17 11.68
N CYS A 243 13.60 15.86 11.87
CA CYS A 243 13.42 14.89 10.81
C CYS A 243 12.08 14.19 11.03
N LEU A 244 11.21 14.31 10.05
CA LEU A 244 9.97 13.55 10.01
C LEU A 244 10.26 12.11 9.67
N ARG A 245 9.84 11.16 10.51
CA ARG A 245 9.92 9.73 10.22
C ARG A 245 8.52 9.19 9.99
N VAL A 246 8.30 8.60 8.82
CA VAL A 246 7.06 7.96 8.43
C VAL A 246 7.33 6.47 8.28
N ASN A 247 6.61 5.63 9.03
CA ASN A 247 6.70 4.17 8.89
C ASN A 247 5.36 3.65 8.37
N ILE A 248 5.37 3.00 7.20
CA ILE A 248 4.18 2.37 6.59
C ILE A 248 4.47 0.89 6.36
N ASP A 249 3.64 0.03 6.94
CA ASP A 249 3.75 -1.43 6.78
C ASP A 249 2.64 -1.97 5.89
N ALA A 250 3.03 -2.39 4.68
CA ALA A 250 2.16 -3.01 3.69
C ALA A 250 2.25 -4.56 3.69
N THR A 251 2.87 -5.16 4.71
CA THR A 251 3.18 -6.60 4.73
C THR A 251 1.91 -7.44 4.75
N LYS A 252 0.95 -7.12 5.65
CA LYS A 252 -0.33 -7.84 5.80
C LYS A 252 -1.50 -7.11 5.14
N ILE A 253 -1.56 -5.80 5.33
CA ILE A 253 -2.60 -4.92 4.77
C ILE A 253 -1.90 -3.84 3.97
N GLY A 254 -2.16 -3.75 2.67
CA GLY A 254 -1.51 -2.76 1.81
C GLY A 254 -2.12 -2.73 0.41
N ASN A 255 -1.51 -2.02 -0.52
CA ASN A 255 -1.95 -1.99 -1.92
C ASN A 255 -0.91 -2.62 -2.87
N ALA A 256 -1.09 -2.43 -4.17
CA ALA A 256 -0.20 -2.96 -5.20
C ALA A 256 1.25 -2.45 -5.09
N ALA A 257 1.49 -1.28 -4.48
CA ALA A 257 2.81 -0.69 -4.36
C ALA A 257 3.79 -1.53 -3.53
N ARG A 258 3.28 -2.43 -2.67
CA ARG A 258 4.09 -3.41 -1.92
C ARG A 258 4.91 -4.36 -2.80
N PHE A 259 4.62 -4.43 -4.10
CA PHE A 259 5.32 -5.26 -5.09
C PHE A 259 6.34 -4.46 -5.93
N ILE A 260 6.54 -3.17 -5.65
CA ILE A 260 7.56 -2.38 -6.35
C ILE A 260 8.93 -2.77 -5.80
N ASN A 261 9.80 -3.28 -6.67
CA ASN A 261 11.12 -3.79 -6.28
C ASN A 261 12.18 -2.69 -6.20
N HIS A 262 13.31 -3.06 -5.59
CA HIS A 262 14.48 -2.19 -5.52
C HIS A 262 15.22 -2.09 -6.85
N SER A 263 15.72 -0.90 -7.17
CA SER A 263 16.84 -0.71 -8.12
C SER A 263 17.97 0.15 -7.53
N CYS A 264 19.22 -0.28 -7.74
CA CYS A 264 20.41 0.40 -7.22
C CYS A 264 20.75 1.71 -7.96
N ASP A 265 20.28 1.89 -9.19
CA ASP A 265 20.45 3.13 -9.96
C ASP A 265 19.32 4.16 -9.77
N GLY A 266 18.43 3.92 -8.80
CA GLY A 266 17.28 4.78 -8.53
C GLY A 266 15.98 4.27 -9.13
N GLY A 267 16.02 3.42 -10.15
CA GLY A 267 14.83 2.90 -10.82
C GLY A 267 14.07 3.95 -11.64
N ASN A 268 12.88 3.57 -12.11
CA ASN A 268 12.03 4.40 -12.96
C ASN A 268 10.90 5.12 -12.20
N LEU A 269 10.84 4.96 -10.87
CA LEU A 269 9.91 5.67 -10.00
C LEU A 269 10.62 6.61 -9.03
N LYS A 270 9.99 7.75 -8.79
CA LYS A 270 10.35 8.70 -7.73
C LYS A 270 9.28 8.67 -6.64
N LEU A 271 9.71 8.47 -5.39
CA LEU A 271 8.85 8.56 -4.21
C LEU A 271 8.76 10.01 -3.73
N LEU A 272 7.55 10.51 -3.53
CA LEU A 272 7.28 11.87 -3.04
C LEU A 272 6.33 11.85 -1.85
N LEU A 273 6.53 12.78 -0.92
CA LEU A 273 5.60 12.99 0.19
C LEU A 273 4.52 13.97 -0.25
N VAL A 274 3.27 13.52 -0.27
CA VAL A 274 2.11 14.32 -0.66
C VAL A 274 1.35 14.77 0.60
N ARG A 275 1.29 16.09 0.82
CA ARG A 275 0.54 16.72 1.90
C ARG A 275 -0.73 17.37 1.38
N ASN A 276 -1.84 17.18 2.08
CA ASN A 276 -3.12 17.82 1.80
C ASN A 276 -3.66 18.51 3.06
N SER A 277 -4.31 19.66 2.87
CA SER A 277 -4.93 20.38 3.99
C SER A 277 -6.00 19.52 4.65
N GLY A 278 -5.92 19.40 5.97
CA GLY A 278 -6.79 18.56 6.80
C GLY A 278 -6.24 17.17 7.13
N SER A 279 -5.20 16.68 6.44
CA SER A 279 -4.51 15.44 6.82
C SER A 279 -3.40 15.71 7.83
N LEU A 280 -3.25 14.80 8.78
CA LEU A 280 -2.19 14.85 9.79
C LEU A 280 -0.90 14.18 9.34
N LEU A 281 -0.99 13.23 8.42
CA LEU A 281 0.16 12.47 7.93
C LEU A 281 0.32 12.71 6.42
N PRO A 282 1.57 12.87 5.94
CA PRO A 282 1.83 12.90 4.51
C PRO A 282 1.58 11.52 3.91
N ARG A 283 1.06 11.48 2.69
CA ARG A 283 0.93 10.27 1.88
C ARG A 283 2.23 10.02 1.11
N LEU A 284 2.56 8.76 0.88
CA LEU A 284 3.74 8.37 0.11
C LEU A 284 3.31 7.99 -1.30
N CYS A 285 3.68 8.75 -2.31
CA CYS A 285 3.20 8.55 -3.68
C CYS A 285 4.35 8.37 -4.66
N PHE A 286 4.20 7.40 -5.56
CA PHE A 286 5.12 7.17 -6.66
C PHE A 286 4.70 7.91 -7.91
N PHE A 287 5.68 8.53 -8.54
CA PHE A 287 5.57 9.18 -9.84
C PHE A 287 6.64 8.62 -10.77
N ALA A 288 6.34 8.57 -12.07
CA ALA A 288 7.32 8.12 -13.06
C ALA A 288 8.49 9.13 -13.14
N SER A 289 9.73 8.69 -12.95
CA SER A 289 10.92 9.54 -13.05
C SER A 289 11.41 9.69 -14.49
N VAL A 290 11.03 8.74 -15.35
CA VAL A 290 11.30 8.63 -16.79
C VAL A 290 10.04 8.19 -17.52
N ASP A 291 10.06 8.19 -18.85
CA ASP A 291 9.00 7.50 -19.62
C ASP A 291 9.17 5.98 -19.44
N ILE A 292 8.09 5.28 -19.14
CA ILE A 292 8.06 3.85 -18.84
C ILE A 292 7.24 3.14 -19.92
N SER A 293 7.81 2.09 -20.50
CA SER A 293 7.12 1.31 -21.53
C SER A 293 6.14 0.31 -20.93
N GLU A 294 5.15 -0.13 -21.72
CA GLU A 294 4.33 -1.27 -21.34
C GLU A 294 5.22 -2.49 -21.04
N ASP A 295 4.82 -3.29 -20.06
CA ASP A 295 5.54 -4.48 -19.55
C ASP A 295 6.83 -4.21 -18.77
N GLU A 296 7.28 -2.96 -18.69
CA GLU A 296 8.45 -2.59 -17.90
C GLU A 296 8.18 -2.74 -16.40
N GLU A 297 9.18 -3.25 -15.66
CA GLU A 297 9.11 -3.39 -14.21
C GLU A 297 9.23 -2.03 -13.53
N LEU A 298 8.34 -1.77 -12.59
CA LEU A 298 8.37 -0.57 -11.77
C LEU A 298 9.31 -0.79 -10.58
N SER A 299 10.25 0.13 -10.41
CA SER A 299 11.28 0.03 -9.38
C SER A 299 11.69 1.39 -8.82
N PHE A 300 12.18 1.39 -7.57
CA PHE A 300 12.75 2.57 -6.92
C PHE A 300 13.93 2.20 -6.01
N SER A 301 14.71 3.18 -5.58
CA SER A 301 15.74 2.94 -4.56
C SER A 301 15.12 2.80 -3.17
N TYR A 302 15.42 1.69 -2.48
CA TYR A 302 14.93 1.43 -1.12
C TYR A 302 15.71 2.23 -0.06
N GLY A 303 16.71 3.01 -0.48
CA GLY A 303 17.57 3.78 0.41
C GLY A 303 19.03 3.38 0.28
N ALA A 304 19.88 4.01 1.10
CA ALA A 304 21.31 3.73 1.12
C ALA A 304 21.59 2.38 1.82
N SER A 305 22.52 1.61 1.26
CA SER A 305 22.90 0.31 1.81
C SER A 305 23.83 0.48 3.02
N ALA A 306 23.40 0.02 4.20
CA ALA A 306 24.34 -0.52 5.19
C ALA A 306 24.46 -2.03 4.94
N ILE A 307 25.67 -2.50 4.63
CA ILE A 307 25.95 -3.93 4.44
C ILE A 307 25.95 -4.58 5.83
N LYS A 308 25.00 -5.48 6.08
CA LYS A 308 24.94 -6.31 7.29
C LYS A 308 25.30 -7.76 6.97
N GLU A 309 25.86 -8.46 7.96
CA GLU A 309 25.90 -9.92 7.98
C GLU A 309 24.45 -10.42 7.87
N ASN A 310 24.09 -11.13 6.79
CA ASN A 310 22.73 -11.56 6.38
C ASN A 310 21.94 -10.61 5.46
N SER A 311 22.59 -9.66 4.78
CA SER A 311 21.91 -8.89 3.72
C SER A 311 21.43 -9.81 2.59
N LEU A 312 20.18 -9.61 2.14
CA LEU A 312 19.64 -10.35 1.00
C LEU A 312 20.34 -9.94 -0.31
N PRO A 313 20.57 -10.86 -1.26
CA PRO A 313 21.18 -10.52 -2.53
C PRO A 313 20.29 -9.60 -3.37
N CYS A 314 20.89 -8.62 -4.04
CA CYS A 314 20.19 -7.72 -4.96
C CYS A 314 20.26 -8.28 -6.39
N PHE A 315 19.08 -8.35 -7.05
CA PHE A 315 18.95 -8.81 -8.43
C PHE A 315 18.34 -7.73 -9.35
N CYS A 316 18.57 -6.45 -9.05
CA CYS A 316 18.01 -5.35 -9.85
C CYS A 316 18.50 -5.33 -11.31
N GLY A 317 19.68 -5.91 -11.59
CA GLY A 317 20.25 -5.97 -12.94
C GLY A 317 20.96 -4.70 -13.40
N SER A 318 21.01 -3.65 -12.56
CA SER A 318 21.74 -2.42 -12.85
C SER A 318 23.26 -2.67 -12.94
N ALA A 319 23.94 -1.92 -13.81
CA ALA A 319 25.39 -1.96 -13.97
C ALA A 319 26.14 -1.54 -12.68
N ASN A 320 25.53 -0.67 -11.87
CA ASN A 320 26.08 -0.19 -10.60
C ASN A 320 25.42 -0.89 -9.39
N CYS A 321 25.00 -2.15 -9.56
CA CYS A 321 24.38 -2.92 -8.48
C CYS A 321 25.37 -3.11 -7.31
N SER A 322 24.91 -2.82 -6.08
CA SER A 322 25.67 -3.07 -4.85
C SER A 322 25.82 -4.55 -4.51
N GLY A 323 25.09 -5.43 -5.20
CA GLY A 323 25.05 -6.87 -4.96
C GLY A 323 24.16 -7.30 -3.79
N VAL A 324 23.76 -6.37 -2.92
CA VAL A 324 22.93 -6.63 -1.73
C VAL A 324 21.80 -5.60 -1.61
N LEU A 325 20.63 -6.04 -1.13
CA LEU A 325 19.52 -5.15 -0.87
C LEU A 325 19.87 -4.18 0.28
N PRO A 326 19.48 -2.89 0.18
CA PRO A 326 19.65 -1.96 1.28
C PRO A 326 18.92 -2.44 2.53
N SER A 327 19.57 -2.31 3.69
CA SER A 327 18.94 -2.46 4.99
C SER A 327 19.16 -1.17 5.78
N GLU A 328 18.08 -0.58 6.30
CA GLU A 328 18.21 0.57 7.21
C GLU A 328 18.87 0.10 8.52
N GLU A 329 19.76 0.92 9.06
CA GLU A 329 20.08 0.90 10.49
C GLU A 329 18.96 1.59 11.25
N THR A 330 18.10 0.80 11.91
CA THR A 330 17.04 1.30 12.79
C THR A 330 17.55 1.70 14.15
#